data_AF-A0A9D6YAJ5-F1
#
_entry.id   AF-A0A9D6YAJ5-F1
#
_cell.length_a   1.000
_cell.length_b   1.000
_cell.length_c   1.000
_cell.angle_alpha   90.00
_cell.angle_beta   90.00
_cell.angle_gamma   90.00
#
_symmetry.space_group_name_H-M   'P 1'
#
loop_
_entity.id
_entity.type
_entity.pdbx_description
1 polymer ?
#
loop_
_entity_poly.entity_id
_entity_poly.type
_entity_poly.pdbx_seq_one_letter_code
_entity_poly.pdbx_strand_id
1 'polypeptide(L)'
;MKMTMHIDEDVLDRVMKITGAKTKTAAVEIALNEMARRHKMKELFSAGLGLTPDELKNAFDPSSYPEEPQRVMLVAEGPVSHGKPDPA
;
A
#
# COMPACT_ATOMS: atom_id res chain seq x y z
N MET A 1 2.97 -1.37 -27.93
CA MET A 1 3.72 -0.29 -28.62
C MET A 1 5.21 -0.60 -28.48
N LYS A 2 6.03 -0.48 -29.53
CA LYS A 2 7.48 -0.76 -29.46
C LYS A 2 8.24 0.57 -29.37
N MET A 3 9.16 0.68 -28.41
CA MET A 3 10.09 1.80 -28.30
C MET A 3 11.50 1.27 -28.02
N THR A 4 12.52 2.08 -28.32
CA THR A 4 13.91 1.77 -27.97
C THR A 4 14.41 2.88 -27.05
N MET A 5 14.94 2.49 -25.90
CA MET A 5 15.53 3.39 -24.91
C MET A 5 16.72 2.71 -24.24
N HIS A 6 17.67 3.51 -23.76
CA HIS A 6 18.80 3.02 -22.98
C HIS A 6 18.43 3.05 -21.50
N ILE A 7 18.55 1.90 -20.83
CA ILE A 7 18.35 1.75 -19.39
C ILE A 7 19.60 1.07 -18.84
N ASP A 8 20.06 1.55 -17.69
CA ASP A 8 21.11 0.88 -16.93
C ASP A 8 20.65 -0.53 -16.51
N GLU A 9 21.41 -1.54 -16.91
CA GLU A 9 21.08 -2.95 -16.67
C GLU A 9 21.08 -3.30 -15.16
N ASP A 10 21.94 -2.69 -14.36
CA ASP A 10 21.97 -2.93 -12.91
C ASP A 10 20.71 -2.37 -12.23
N VAL A 11 20.20 -1.25 -12.73
CA VAL A 11 18.92 -0.69 -12.27
C VAL A 11 17.78 -1.64 -12.61
N LEU A 12 17.73 -2.12 -13.86
CA LEU A 12 16.67 -3.00 -14.33
C LEU A 12 16.67 -4.34 -13.59
N ASP A 13 17.84 -4.91 -13.33
CA ASP A 13 18.00 -6.14 -12.55
C ASP A 13 17.52 -5.97 -11.12
N ARG A 14 17.81 -4.83 -10.48
CA ARG A 14 17.27 -4.52 -9.14
C ARG A 14 15.76 -4.44 -9.16
N VAL A 15 15.17 -3.77 -10.16
CA VAL A 15 13.72 -3.66 -10.30
C VAL A 15 13.10 -5.05 -10.50
N MET A 16 13.68 -5.89 -11.34
CA MET A 16 13.22 -7.27 -11.54
C MET A 16 13.27 -8.08 -10.24
N LYS A 17 14.35 -7.99 -9.46
CA LYS A 17 14.47 -8.67 -8.16
C LYS A 17 13.43 -8.20 -7.14
N ILE A 18 13.19 -6.89 -7.06
CA ILE A 18 12.23 -6.30 -6.12
C ILE A 18 10.79 -6.67 -6.50
N THR A 19 10.46 -6.65 -7.80
CA THR A 19 9.09 -6.85 -8.28
C THR A 19 8.75 -8.31 -8.56
N GLY A 20 9.75 -9.19 -8.70
CA GLY A 20 9.56 -10.56 -9.16
C GLY A 20 9.21 -10.69 -10.65
N ALA A 21 9.40 -9.62 -11.43
CA ALA A 21 9.07 -9.61 -12.85
C ALA A 21 9.94 -10.60 -13.63
N LYS A 22 9.30 -11.45 -14.45
CA LYS A 22 9.98 -12.47 -15.26
C LYS A 22 10.62 -11.91 -16.53
N THR A 23 10.20 -10.73 -16.97
CA THR A 23 10.70 -10.08 -18.18
C THR A 23 11.03 -8.62 -17.93
N LYS A 24 11.99 -8.09 -18.69
CA LYS A 24 12.41 -6.68 -18.65
C LYS A 24 11.23 -5.73 -18.90
N THR A 25 10.38 -6.03 -19.87
CA THR A 25 9.19 -5.23 -20.18
C THR A 25 8.22 -5.18 -19.01
N ALA A 26 7.94 -6.33 -18.38
CA ALA A 26 7.06 -6.37 -17.22
C ALA A 26 7.64 -5.58 -16.03
N ALA A 27 8.95 -5.65 -15.82
CA ALA A 27 9.63 -4.89 -14.77
C ALA A 27 9.47 -3.37 -14.96
N VAL A 28 9.64 -2.90 -16.20
CA VAL A 28 9.45 -1.49 -16.56
C VAL A 28 7.99 -1.07 -16.39
N GLU A 29 7.05 -1.89 -16.85
CA GLU A 29 5.62 -1.61 -16.71
C GLU A 29 5.20 -1.51 -15.24
N ILE A 30 5.62 -2.47 -14.40
CA ILE A 30 5.33 -2.46 -12.97
C ILE A 30 5.95 -1.22 -12.31
N ALA A 31 7.21 -0.90 -12.62
CA ALA A 31 7.89 0.25 -12.03
C ALA A 31 7.18 1.57 -12.35
N LEU A 32 6.79 1.79 -13.62
CA LEU A 32 6.10 3.00 -14.04
C LEU A 32 4.72 3.13 -13.38
N ASN A 33 3.95 2.04 -13.37
CA ASN A 33 2.64 2.02 -12.72
C ASN A 33 2.75 2.26 -11.20
N GLU A 34 3.74 1.65 -10.55
CA GLU A 34 3.95 1.82 -9.11
C GLU A 34 4.37 3.24 -8.75
N MET A 35 5.22 3.89 -9.56
CA MET A 35 5.58 5.28 -9.36
C MET A 35 4.37 6.22 -9.50
N ALA A 36 3.53 6.01 -10.52
CA ALA A 36 2.29 6.76 -10.69
C ALA A 36 1.32 6.52 -9.51
N ARG A 37 1.16 5.27 -9.08
CA ARG A 37 0.30 4.89 -7.95
C ARG A 37 0.73 5.57 -6.65
N ARG A 38 2.02 5.57 -6.35
CA ARG A 38 2.58 6.23 -5.14
C ARG A 38 2.33 7.73 -5.14
N HIS A 39 2.53 8.38 -6.29
CA HIS A 39 2.22 9.79 -6.43
C HIS A 39 0.73 10.06 -6.20
N LYS A 40 -0.15 9.29 -6.84
CA LYS A 40 -1.59 9.47 -6.69
C LYS A 40 -2.07 9.23 -5.26
N MET A 41 -1.51 8.23 -4.58
CA MET A 41 -1.79 7.97 -3.17
C MET A 41 -1.41 9.16 -2.29
N LYS A 42 -0.23 9.75 -2.50
CA LYS A 42 0.20 10.95 -1.76
C LYS A 42 -0.74 12.13 -2.00
N GLU A 43 -1.13 12.36 -3.25
CA GLU A 43 -2.06 13.43 -3.63
C GLU A 43 -3.40 13.28 -2.91
N LEU A 44 -4.01 12.08 -2.98
CA LEU A 44 -5.28 11.79 -2.33
C LEU A 44 -5.22 11.94 -0.81
N PHE A 45 -4.15 11.44 -0.18
CA PHE A 45 -3.99 11.55 1.27
C PHE A 45 -3.70 12.97 1.72
N SER A 46 -3.02 13.77 0.89
CA SER A 46 -2.77 15.18 1.20
C SER A 46 -4.00 16.06 1.01
N ALA A 47 -4.90 15.70 0.07
CA ALA A 47 -6.16 16.40 -0.12
C ALA A 47 -7.12 16.25 1.07
N GLY A 48 -6.98 15.16 1.83
CA GLY A 48 -7.86 14.83 2.95
C GLY A 48 -9.28 14.50 2.49
N LEU A 49 -10.21 14.41 3.44
CA LEU A 49 -11.60 14.05 3.17
C LEU A 49 -12.50 15.27 2.87
N GLY A 50 -11.93 16.48 2.89
CA GLY A 50 -12.69 17.72 2.79
C GLY A 50 -13.62 17.99 3.98
N LEU A 51 -13.45 17.24 5.08
CA LEU A 51 -14.25 17.33 6.30
C LEU A 51 -13.42 17.96 7.42
N THR A 52 -14.07 18.76 8.24
CA THR A 52 -13.52 19.18 9.53
C THR A 52 -13.47 18.00 10.51
N PRO A 53 -12.69 18.08 11.60
CA PRO A 53 -12.64 17.01 12.59
C PRO A 53 -14.00 16.65 13.20
N ASP A 54 -14.90 17.62 13.36
CA ASP A 54 -16.22 17.38 13.95
C ASP A 54 -17.22 16.80 12.93
N GLU A 55 -17.16 17.23 11.67
CA GLU A 55 -17.90 16.56 10.59
C GLU A 55 -17.43 15.11 10.40
N LEU A 56 -16.13 14.86 10.51
CA LEU A 56 -15.59 13.51 10.41
C LEU A 56 -16.09 12.60 11.54
N LYS A 57 -16.16 13.11 12.79
CA LYS A 57 -16.71 12.37 13.93
C LYS A 57 -18.19 12.05 13.73
N ASN A 58 -18.94 12.99 13.18
CA ASN A 58 -20.39 12.86 12.96
C ASN A 58 -20.73 12.12 11.66
N ALA A 59 -19.76 11.87 10.78
CA ALA A 59 -19.96 11.10 9.54
C ALA A 59 -20.15 9.60 9.80
N PHE A 60 -19.74 9.10 10.96
CA PHE A 60 -20.00 7.72 11.38
C PHE A 60 -21.39 7.62 12.02
N ASP A 61 -22.26 6.79 11.46
CA ASP A 61 -23.57 6.50 12.03
C ASP A 61 -23.44 5.50 13.19
N PRO A 62 -23.73 5.88 14.44
CA PRO A 62 -23.66 4.94 15.57
C PRO A 62 -24.60 3.73 15.44
N SER A 63 -25.68 3.84 14.67
CA SER A 63 -26.61 2.72 14.41
C SER A 63 -26.09 1.69 13.40
N SER A 64 -24.98 2.00 12.72
CA SER A 64 -24.26 1.06 11.87
C SER A 64 -23.41 0.05 12.65
N TYR A 65 -23.26 0.24 13.97
CA TYR A 65 -22.64 -0.74 14.84
C TYR A 65 -23.60 -1.93 15.06
N PRO A 66 -23.12 -3.18 14.97
CA PRO A 66 -23.94 -4.32 15.32
C PRO A 66 -24.36 -4.24 16.80
N GLU A 67 -25.66 -4.38 17.07
CA GLU A 67 -26.25 -4.40 18.43
C GLU A 67 -25.66 -5.51 19.32
N GLU A 68 -25.28 -6.64 18.70
CA GLU A 68 -24.54 -7.67 19.40
C GLU A 68 -23.04 -7.44 19.28
N PRO A 69 -22.26 -7.61 20.36
CA PRO A 69 -20.81 -7.62 20.29
C PRO A 69 -20.37 -8.84 19.48
N GLN A 70 -20.36 -8.70 18.15
CA GLN A 70 -19.64 -9.61 17.30
C GLN A 70 -18.19 -9.61 17.78
N ARG A 71 -17.52 -10.77 17.76
CA ARG A 71 -16.07 -10.83 17.91
C ARG A 71 -15.44 -10.15 16.69
N VAL A 72 -15.60 -8.84 16.57
CA VAL A 72 -14.97 -8.08 15.52
C VAL A 72 -13.49 -8.09 15.85
N MET A 73 -12.68 -8.44 14.86
CA MET A 73 -11.22 -8.33 14.88
C MET A 73 -10.78 -6.85 14.90
N LEU A 74 -11.45 -6.00 15.69
CA LEU A 74 -11.27 -4.55 15.79
C LEU A 74 -10.61 -4.14 17.11
N VAL A 75 -10.17 -5.08 17.94
CA VAL A 75 -9.16 -4.76 18.95
C VAL A 75 -7.83 -4.85 18.24
N ALA A 76 -7.07 -3.74 18.19
CA ALA A 76 -5.68 -3.80 17.81
C ALA A 76 -5.03 -4.89 18.66
N GLU A 77 -4.57 -5.98 18.02
CA GLU A 77 -3.92 -7.06 18.75
C GLU A 77 -2.80 -6.44 19.59
N GLY A 78 -2.70 -6.85 20.87
CA GLY A 78 -1.60 -6.40 21.71
C GLY A 78 -0.26 -6.69 21.02
N PRO A 79 0.81 -5.92 21.28
CA PRO A 79 2.07 -6.07 20.58
C PRO A 79 2.59 -7.51 20.69
N VAL A 80 2.57 -8.24 19.58
CA VAL A 80 3.09 -9.62 19.50
C VAL A 80 4.54 -9.57 19.05
N SER A 81 5.44 -10.26 19.77
CA SER A 81 6.85 -10.37 19.38
C SER A 81 6.99 -11.30 18.17
N HIS A 82 7.01 -10.75 16.96
CA HIS A 82 7.14 -11.52 15.71
C HIS A 82 8.58 -11.94 15.36
N GLY A 83 9.47 -12.01 16.34
CA GLY A 83 10.80 -12.56 16.17
C GLY A 83 11.19 -13.40 17.39
N LYS A 84 11.29 -14.71 17.21
CA LYS A 84 12.24 -15.49 18.00
C LYS A 84 13.53 -15.54 17.19
N PRO A 85 14.70 -15.19 17.76
CA PRO A 85 15.95 -15.45 17.06
C PRO A 85 16.08 -16.96 16.85
N ASP A 86 16.46 -17.34 15.63
CA ASP A 86 16.69 -18.72 15.23
C ASP A 86 17.75 -19.34 16.17
N PRO A 87 17.51 -20.52 16.78
CA PRO A 87 18.55 -21.19 17.53
C PRO A 87 19.62 -21.70 16.56
N ALA A 88 20.82 -21.14 16.68
CA ALA A 88 22.03 -21.60 15.99
C ALA A 88 22.41 -23.04 16.33
#